data_AF-A0A2V8P693-F1
#
_entry.id   AF-A0A2V8P693-F1
#
_cell.length_a   1.000
_cell.length_b   1.000
_cell.length_c   1.000
_cell.angle_alpha   90.00
_cell.angle_beta   90.00
_cell.angle_gamma   90.00
#
_symmetry.space_group_name_H-M   'P 1'
#
loop_
_entity.id
_entity.type
_entity.pdbx_description
1 polymer ?
#
loop_
_entity_poly.entity_id
_entity_poly.type
_entity_poly.pdbx_seq_one_letter_code
_entity_poly.pdbx_strand_id
1 'polypeptide(L)'
;MAKKSGVNTSELGDAVSRRREEQGMSLRDVAEETGVSASTLSRIENGTGKPDADNIARLAAWLDMPIERVMHPGSRSAADPKPVVYYPHESTPEIVEAHLRADRHLTPETAKALSELFRVAYTQFSQTSTKKRA
;
A
#
# COMPACT_ATOMS: atom_id res chain seq x y z
N MET A 1 -25.75 3.31 -12.19
CA MET A 1 -25.01 4.59 -12.15
C MET A 1 -23.69 4.35 -11.44
N ALA A 2 -22.56 4.52 -12.12
CA ALA A 2 -21.24 4.17 -11.58
C ALA A 2 -20.90 5.06 -10.37
N LYS A 3 -20.62 4.44 -9.21
CA LYS A 3 -20.22 5.09 -7.97
C LYS A 3 -18.90 5.84 -8.22
N LYS A 4 -18.87 7.17 -8.06
CA LYS A 4 -17.65 7.98 -8.22
C LYS A 4 -16.57 7.44 -7.27
N SER A 5 -15.48 6.93 -7.82
CA SER A 5 -14.24 6.64 -7.11
C SER A 5 -13.74 7.95 -6.50
N GLY A 6 -13.63 8.00 -5.17
CA GLY A 6 -13.22 9.20 -4.44
C GLY A 6 -11.86 8.94 -3.80
N VAL A 7 -10.89 9.82 -4.06
CA VAL A 7 -9.59 9.76 -3.37
C VAL A 7 -9.79 10.11 -1.90
N ASN A 8 -9.22 9.29 -1.02
CA ASN A 8 -9.13 9.63 0.40
C ASN A 8 -7.92 10.56 0.58
N THR A 9 -8.14 11.89 0.51
CA THR A 9 -7.04 12.87 0.63
C THR A 9 -6.28 12.73 1.94
N SER A 10 -6.94 12.34 3.04
CA SER A 10 -6.27 12.17 4.33
C SER A 10 -5.21 11.07 4.26
N GLU A 11 -5.54 9.92 3.69
CA GLU A 11 -4.58 8.81 3.57
C GLU A 11 -3.44 9.14 2.60
N LEU A 12 -3.73 9.87 1.52
CA LEU A 12 -2.69 10.38 0.63
C LEU A 12 -1.77 11.37 1.35
N GLY A 13 -2.35 12.28 2.14
CA GLY A 13 -1.62 13.23 2.98
C GLY A 13 -0.70 12.56 3.98
N ASP A 14 -1.21 11.55 4.70
CA ASP A 14 -0.42 10.78 5.67
C ASP A 14 0.76 10.06 4.99
N ALA A 15 0.55 9.51 3.80
CA ALA A 15 1.62 8.85 3.03
C ALA A 15 2.69 9.85 2.57
N VAL A 16 2.29 11.03 2.11
CA VAL A 16 3.21 12.11 1.71
C VAL A 16 4.01 12.61 2.91
N SER A 17 3.36 12.92 4.03
CA SER A 17 4.02 13.41 5.25
C SER A 17 5.05 12.42 5.76
N ARG A 18 4.69 11.12 5.81
CA ARG A 18 5.58 10.06 6.28
C ARG A 18 6.85 9.95 5.42
N ARG A 19 6.70 9.82 4.10
CA ARG A 19 7.85 9.69 3.20
C ARG A 19 8.76 10.92 3.26
N ARG A 20 8.15 12.12 3.31
CA ARG A 20 8.86 13.39 3.45
C ARG A 20 9.69 13.41 4.73
N GLU A 21 9.09 13.04 5.87
CA GLU A 21 9.76 13.03 7.17
C GLU A 21 10.85 11.95 7.28
N GLU A 22 10.63 10.76 6.74
CA GLU A 22 11.63 9.68 6.65
C GLU A 22 12.89 10.11 5.89
N GLN A 23 12.71 10.95 4.87
CA GLN A 23 13.81 11.48 4.05
C GLN A 23 14.34 12.83 4.56
N GLY A 24 13.81 13.37 5.67
CA GLY A 24 14.22 14.66 6.22
C GLY A 24 13.92 15.86 5.29
N MET A 25 12.95 15.71 4.39
CA MET A 25 12.60 16.71 3.37
C MET A 25 11.63 17.76 3.91
N SER A 26 11.74 18.98 3.40
CA SER A 26 10.73 20.01 3.55
C SER A 26 9.65 19.89 2.47
N LEU A 27 8.51 20.56 2.67
CA LEU A 27 7.46 20.65 1.64
C LEU A 27 7.95 21.31 0.34
N ARG A 28 9.01 22.13 0.40
CA ARG A 28 9.60 22.74 -0.80
C ARG A 28 10.42 21.72 -1.58
N ASP A 29 11.18 20.88 -0.90
CA ASP A 29 11.97 19.82 -1.55
C ASP A 29 11.05 18.84 -2.28
N VAL A 30 9.95 18.43 -1.62
CA VAL A 30 8.93 17.59 -2.26
C VAL A 30 8.26 18.31 -3.43
N ALA A 31 8.04 19.62 -3.34
CA ALA A 31 7.48 20.39 -4.44
C ALA A 31 8.39 20.41 -5.67
N GLU A 32 9.70 20.48 -5.47
CA GLU A 32 10.70 20.41 -6.54
C GLU A 32 10.74 19.02 -7.19
N GLU A 33 10.65 17.95 -6.41
CA GLU A 33 10.66 16.58 -6.95
C GLU A 33 9.37 16.19 -7.68
N THR A 34 8.23 16.64 -7.16
CA THR A 34 6.90 16.22 -7.66
C THR A 34 6.29 17.20 -8.66
N GLY A 35 6.79 18.45 -8.69
CA GLY A 35 6.15 19.56 -9.38
C GLY A 35 4.80 19.98 -8.77
N VAL A 36 4.44 19.45 -7.60
CA VAL A 36 3.22 19.84 -6.85
C VAL A 36 3.57 20.98 -5.92
N SER A 37 2.90 22.13 -6.03
CA SER A 37 3.21 23.29 -5.18
C SER A 37 3.17 22.98 -3.68
N ALA A 38 4.09 23.56 -2.91
CA ALA A 38 4.18 23.38 -1.45
C ALA A 38 2.87 23.74 -0.71
N SER A 39 2.11 24.72 -1.20
CA SER A 39 0.79 25.06 -0.65
C SER A 39 -0.27 24.00 -0.91
N THR A 40 -0.14 23.25 -2.01
CA THR A 40 -1.01 22.12 -2.33
C THR A 40 -0.61 20.89 -1.52
N LEU A 41 0.69 20.60 -1.40
CA LEU A 41 1.20 19.56 -0.51
C LEU A 41 0.76 19.78 0.94
N SER A 42 0.89 21.01 1.46
CA SER A 42 0.41 21.35 2.81
C SER A 42 -1.09 21.08 3.00
N ARG A 43 -1.94 21.43 2.02
CA ARG A 43 -3.37 21.15 2.09
C ARG A 43 -3.67 19.65 2.02
N ILE A 44 -2.89 18.90 1.24
CA ILE A 44 -3.01 17.44 1.12
C ILE A 44 -2.60 16.76 2.43
N GLU A 45 -1.44 17.10 3.01
CA GLU A 45 -0.99 16.58 4.31
C GLU A 45 -1.98 16.90 5.44
N ASN A 46 -2.62 18.07 5.41
CA ASN A 46 -3.66 18.43 6.38
C ASN A 46 -5.06 17.86 6.05
N GLY A 47 -5.21 17.06 4.99
CA GLY A 47 -6.50 16.48 4.57
C GLY A 47 -7.56 17.47 4.10
N THR A 48 -7.20 18.75 3.92
CA THR A 48 -8.12 19.84 3.53
C THR A 48 -8.15 20.08 2.02
N GLY A 49 -7.17 19.53 1.29
CA GLY A 49 -7.07 19.62 -0.15
C GLY A 49 -8.01 18.66 -0.89
N LYS A 50 -8.33 19.00 -2.14
CA LYS A 50 -8.83 18.04 -3.13
C LYS A 50 -7.82 17.99 -4.27
N PRO A 51 -6.87 17.05 -4.26
CA PRO A 51 -5.91 16.93 -5.35
C PRO A 51 -6.66 16.51 -6.62
N ASP A 52 -6.28 17.09 -7.74
CA ASP A 52 -6.74 16.65 -9.06
C ASP A 52 -6.00 15.38 -9.49
N ALA A 53 -6.43 14.79 -10.60
CA ALA A 53 -5.86 13.54 -11.11
C ALA A 53 -4.37 13.65 -11.44
N ASP A 54 -3.90 14.82 -11.88
CA ASP A 54 -2.48 15.05 -12.20
C ASP A 54 -1.62 15.06 -10.94
N ASN A 55 -2.04 15.81 -9.90
CA ASN A 55 -1.38 15.82 -8.61
C ASN A 55 -1.41 14.42 -7.95
N ILE A 56 -2.52 13.69 -8.07
CA ILE A 56 -2.61 12.31 -7.59
C ILE A 56 -1.57 11.41 -8.28
N ALA A 57 -1.48 11.48 -9.61
CA ALA A 57 -0.55 10.65 -10.38
C ALA A 57 0.92 10.96 -10.03
N ARG A 58 1.27 12.26 -9.92
CA ARG A 58 2.61 12.71 -9.54
C ARG A 58 3.00 12.24 -8.14
N LEU A 59 2.09 12.39 -7.17
CA LEU A 59 2.34 11.95 -5.80
C LEU A 59 2.39 10.43 -5.68
N ALA A 60 1.52 9.70 -6.39
CA ALA A 60 1.58 8.24 -6.44
C ALA A 60 2.91 7.73 -7.00
N ALA A 61 3.38 8.33 -8.10
CA ALA A 61 4.68 8.02 -8.69
C ALA A 61 5.84 8.32 -7.71
N TRP A 62 5.82 9.47 -7.05
CA TRP A 62 6.83 9.86 -6.08
C TRP A 62 6.86 8.95 -4.84
N LEU A 63 5.68 8.50 -4.39
CA LEU A 63 5.52 7.55 -3.28
C LEU A 63 5.89 6.11 -3.65
N ASP A 64 6.22 5.82 -4.92
CA ASP A 64 6.35 4.47 -5.47
C ASP A 64 5.11 3.60 -5.14
N MET A 65 3.92 4.19 -5.33
CA MET A 65 2.65 3.61 -4.96
C MET A 65 1.73 3.46 -6.18
N PRO A 66 1.10 2.28 -6.40
CA PRO A 66 0.07 2.14 -7.42
C PRO A 66 -1.08 3.13 -7.20
N ILE A 67 -1.55 3.77 -8.27
CA ILE A 67 -2.61 4.80 -8.19
C ILE A 67 -3.92 4.24 -7.60
N GLU A 68 -4.16 2.94 -7.75
CA GLU A 68 -5.29 2.20 -7.19
C GLU A 68 -5.28 2.18 -5.66
N ARG A 69 -4.11 2.32 -5.03
CA ARG A 69 -4.01 2.43 -3.57
C ARG A 69 -4.40 3.84 -3.08
N VAL A 70 -4.24 4.86 -3.93
CA VAL A 70 -4.67 6.23 -3.65
C VAL A 70 -6.16 6.41 -3.97
N MET A 71 -6.64 5.74 -5.01
CA MET A 71 -8.02 5.79 -5.47
C MET A 71 -8.84 4.63 -4.86
N HIS A 72 -9.47 4.86 -3.72
CA HIS A 72 -10.38 3.86 -3.16
C HIS A 72 -11.79 3.96 -3.76
N PRO A 73 -12.36 2.87 -4.30
CA PRO A 73 -13.78 2.81 -4.60
C PRO A 73 -14.58 2.74 -3.29
N GLY A 74 -14.87 3.91 -2.70
CA GLY A 74 -15.94 4.17 -1.75
C GLY A 74 -16.08 3.26 -0.52
N SER A 75 -15.82 3.84 0.67
CA SER A 75 -16.16 3.29 1.98
C SER A 75 -15.47 1.96 2.31
N ARG A 76 -14.33 2.03 3.00
CA ARG A 76 -13.84 0.91 3.79
C ARG A 76 -14.92 0.51 4.79
N SER A 77 -15.65 -0.55 4.52
CA SER A 77 -16.47 -1.19 5.54
C SER A 77 -15.52 -1.91 6.50
N ALA A 78 -15.86 -2.04 7.78
CA ALA A 78 -15.07 -2.82 8.75
C ALA A 78 -14.92 -4.32 8.37
N ALA A 79 -15.52 -4.73 7.25
CA ALA A 79 -15.43 -6.04 6.62
C ALA A 79 -14.44 -6.08 5.42
N ASP A 80 -13.85 -4.96 5.01
CA ASP A 80 -12.80 -4.99 3.99
C ASP A 80 -11.52 -5.57 4.58
N PRO A 81 -10.87 -6.53 3.88
CA PRO A 81 -9.63 -7.11 4.36
C PRO A 81 -8.61 -6.00 4.56
N LYS A 82 -8.06 -5.90 5.78
CA LYS A 82 -7.02 -4.94 6.12
C LYS A 82 -5.90 -5.05 5.07
N PRO A 83 -5.43 -3.93 4.49
CA PRO A 83 -4.35 -3.98 3.51
C PRO A 83 -3.15 -4.68 4.13
N VAL A 84 -2.72 -5.75 3.49
CA VAL A 84 -1.50 -6.48 3.83
C VAL A 84 -0.35 -5.49 3.71
N VAL A 85 0.26 -5.15 4.84
CA VAL A 85 1.43 -4.27 4.90
C VAL A 85 2.58 -5.01 4.24
N TYR A 86 2.96 -4.57 3.05
CA TYR A 86 4.12 -5.09 2.34
C TYR A 86 5.36 -4.43 2.93
N TYR A 87 6.08 -5.16 3.79
CA TYR A 87 7.43 -4.80 4.18
C TYR A 87 8.39 -5.29 3.08
N PRO A 88 9.26 -4.43 2.51
CA PRO A 88 10.17 -4.81 1.42
C PRO A 88 11.17 -5.94 1.74
N HIS A 89 11.16 -6.45 2.98
CA HIS A 89 12.04 -7.52 3.46
C HIS A 89 11.31 -8.72 4.08
N GLU A 90 9.97 -8.71 4.16
CA GLU A 90 9.22 -9.87 4.67
C GLU A 90 8.87 -10.81 3.52
N SER A 91 9.23 -12.08 3.67
CA SER A 91 8.85 -13.08 2.69
C SER A 91 7.35 -13.32 2.76
N THR A 92 6.66 -13.43 1.61
CA THR A 92 5.21 -13.72 1.56
C THR A 92 4.77 -14.88 2.47
N PRO A 93 5.56 -15.97 2.65
CA PRO A 93 5.28 -17.01 3.64
C PRO A 93 5.21 -16.52 5.10
N GLU A 94 6.06 -15.58 5.52
CA GLU A 94 6.05 -15.04 6.88
C GLU A 94 4.81 -14.20 7.16
N ILE A 95 4.38 -13.42 6.17
CA ILE A 95 3.14 -12.65 6.25
C ILE A 95 1.95 -13.58 6.44
N VAL A 96 1.85 -14.64 5.64
CA VAL A 96 0.75 -15.62 5.74
C VAL A 96 0.79 -16.36 7.07
N GLU A 97 1.97 -16.74 7.54
CA GLU A 97 2.13 -17.37 8.85
C GLU A 97 1.63 -16.46 9.98
N ALA A 98 1.94 -15.16 9.93
CA ALA A 98 1.46 -14.19 10.91
C ALA A 98 -0.07 -14.10 10.95
N HIS A 99 -0.72 -14.15 9.78
CA HIS A 99 -2.18 -14.14 9.69
C HIS A 99 -2.80 -15.42 10.23
N LEU A 100 -2.27 -16.59 9.86
CA LEU A 100 -2.78 -17.89 10.32
C LEU A 100 -2.66 -18.04 11.85
N ARG A 101 -1.56 -17.54 12.44
CA ARG A 101 -1.37 -17.55 13.90
C ARG A 101 -2.34 -16.64 14.63
N ALA A 102 -2.79 -15.55 14.00
CA ALA A 102 -3.73 -14.59 14.57
C ALA A 102 -5.21 -15.01 14.40
N ASP A 103 -5.50 -16.05 13.63
CA ASP A 103 -6.87 -16.52 13.40
C ASP A 103 -7.41 -17.28 14.62
N ARG A 104 -8.35 -16.66 15.32
CA ARG A 104 -9.05 -17.23 16.48
C ARG A 104 -9.87 -18.49 16.18
N HIS A 105 -10.12 -18.82 14.91
CA HIS A 105 -10.83 -20.03 14.52
C HIS A 105 -9.90 -21.23 14.30
N LEU A 106 -8.58 -21.03 14.37
CA LEU A 106 -7.59 -22.09 14.20
C LEU A 106 -6.96 -22.48 15.54
N THR A 107 -6.69 -23.78 15.71
CA THR A 107 -5.78 -24.20 16.77
C THR A 107 -4.34 -23.84 16.38
N PRO A 108 -3.43 -23.67 17.35
CA PRO A 108 -2.01 -23.42 17.06
C PRO A 108 -1.40 -24.48 16.13
N GLU A 109 -1.77 -25.74 16.30
CA GLU A 109 -1.30 -26.87 15.48
C GLU A 109 -1.82 -26.75 14.04
N THR A 110 -3.09 -26.38 13.86
CA THR A 110 -3.71 -26.23 12.55
C THR A 110 -3.11 -25.05 11.80
N ALA A 111 -2.93 -23.90 12.47
CA ALA A 111 -2.28 -22.73 11.90
C ALA A 111 -0.84 -23.03 11.43
N LYS A 112 -0.09 -23.81 12.23
CA LYS A 112 1.24 -24.27 11.87
C LYS A 112 1.22 -25.17 10.62
N ALA A 113 0.36 -26.17 10.59
CA ALA A 113 0.25 -27.09 9.45
C ALA A 113 -0.13 -26.36 8.15
N LEU A 114 -1.05 -25.39 8.22
CA LEU A 114 -1.44 -24.58 7.06
C LEU A 114 -0.30 -23.67 6.58
N SER A 115 0.47 -23.10 7.50
CA SER A 115 1.65 -22.29 7.16
C SER A 115 2.72 -23.13 6.45
N GLU A 116 3.01 -24.33 6.97
CA GLU A 116 3.96 -25.25 6.36
C GLU A 116 3.53 -25.66 4.95
N LEU A 117 2.24 -26.00 4.77
CA LEU A 117 1.67 -26.32 3.46
C LEU A 117 1.82 -25.15 2.49
N PHE A 118 1.47 -23.93 2.92
CA PHE A 118 1.58 -22.73 2.10
C PHE A 118 3.03 -22.46 1.70
N ARG A 119 3.98 -22.54 2.65
CA ARG A 119 5.40 -22.31 2.41
C ARG A 119 5.94 -23.25 1.34
N VAL A 120 5.63 -24.55 1.44
CA VAL A 120 6.04 -25.56 0.46
C VAL A 120 5.48 -25.25 -0.92
N ALA A 121 4.18 -24.98 -1.02
CA ALA A 121 3.55 -24.63 -2.29
C ALA A 121 4.13 -23.34 -2.88
N TYR A 122 4.33 -22.31 -2.06
CA TYR A 122 4.89 -21.03 -2.49
C TYR A 122 6.30 -21.19 -3.06
N THR A 123 7.19 -21.92 -2.36
CA THR A 123 8.55 -22.19 -2.85
C THR A 123 8.53 -22.96 -4.17
N GLN A 124 7.65 -23.96 -4.29
CA GLN A 124 7.56 -24.79 -5.50
C GLN A 124 7.10 -24.02 -6.73
N PHE A 125 6.15 -23.07 -6.57
CA PHE A 125 5.53 -22.39 -7.70
C PHE A 125 6.05 -20.98 -7.98
N SER A 126 6.70 -20.32 -7.01
CA SER A 126 7.19 -18.94 -7.14
C SER A 126 8.36 -18.75 -8.12
N GLN A 127 9.06 -19.80 -8.56
CA GLN A 127 10.21 -19.71 -9.47
C GLN A 127 9.92 -20.09 -10.94
N THR A 128 8.65 -20.27 -11.33
CA THR A 128 8.32 -20.92 -12.63
C THR A 128 8.22 -19.96 -13.83
N SER A 129 8.45 -18.65 -13.69
CA SER A 129 8.25 -17.67 -14.79
C SER A 129 9.52 -17.07 -15.41
N THR A 130 10.74 -17.49 -15.04
CA THR A 130 12.00 -17.00 -15.63
C THR A 130 12.63 -17.90 -16.71
N LYS A 131 11.95 -18.92 -17.23
CA LYS A 131 12.38 -19.59 -18.48
C LYS A 131 11.54 -19.14 -19.67
N LYS A 132 11.94 -18.01 -20.28
CA LYS A 132 11.52 -17.63 -21.65
C LYS A 132 12.77 -17.43 -22.52
N ARG A 133 12.90 -18.31 -23.52
CA ARG A 133 13.63 -18.19 -24.80
C ARG A 133 15.17 -18.19 -24.77
N ALA A 134 15.73 -19.33 -25.14
CA ALA A 134 16.85 -19.38 -26.08
C ALA A 134 16.27 -19.68 -27.48
#